data_AF-E0TYV6-F1
#
_entry.id   AF-E0TYV6-F1
#
_cell.length_a   1.000
_cell.length_b   1.000
_cell.length_c   1.000
_cell.angle_alpha   90.00
_cell.angle_beta   90.00
_cell.angle_gamma   90.00
#
_symmetry.space_group_name_H-M   'P 1'
#
loop_
_entity.id
_entity.type
_entity.pdbx_description
1 polymer ?
#
loop_
_entity_poly.entity_id
_entity_poly.type
_entity_poly.pdbx_seq_one_letter_code
_entity_poly.pdbx_strand_id
1 'polypeptide(L)' 'MEQMISSSRVGVKINEWYKYIRMFAVPDSEILKAEVEEEIKQMEEDQDIIILFSNVFSSSANARLP' A
#
# COMPACT_ATOMS: atom_id res chain seq x y z
N MET A 1 -23.51 -6.35 2.42
CA MET A 1 -22.76 -5.45 1.53
C MET A 1 -21.38 -5.32 2.13
N GLU A 2 -20.38 -5.92 1.52
CA GLU A 2 -18.98 -5.62 1.87
C GLU A 2 -18.74 -4.16 1.49
N GLN A 3 -18.29 -3.36 2.46
CA GLN A 3 -17.90 -1.98 2.19
C GLN A 3 -16.55 -2.03 1.49
N MET A 4 -16.55 -1.72 0.20
CA MET A 4 -15.32 -1.63 -0.58
C MET A 4 -14.48 -0.42 -0.10
N ILE A 5 -13.17 -0.52 -0.22
CA ILE A 5 -12.23 0.47 0.35
C ILE A 5 -12.01 1.60 -0.67
N SER A 6 -11.98 2.86 -0.24
CA SER A 6 -11.66 3.96 -1.18
C SER A 6 -10.15 4.09 -1.43
N SER A 7 -9.78 4.54 -2.64
CA SER A 7 -8.38 4.86 -2.98
C SER A 7 -7.72 5.86 -2.04
N SER A 8 -8.48 6.83 -1.54
CA SER A 8 -7.96 7.83 -0.60
C SER A 8 -7.41 7.18 0.68
N ARG A 9 -8.11 6.17 1.21
CA ARG A 9 -7.68 5.43 2.41
C ARG A 9 -6.41 4.63 2.15
N VAL A 10 -6.36 3.93 1.02
CA VAL A 10 -5.17 3.17 0.60
C VAL A 10 -3.96 4.09 0.42
N GLY A 11 -4.15 5.24 -0.22
CA GLY A 11 -3.08 6.24 -0.41
C GLY A 11 -2.53 6.80 0.90
N VAL A 12 -3.36 7.00 1.92
CA VAL A 12 -2.90 7.41 3.27
C VAL A 12 -2.03 6.32 3.90
N LYS A 13 -2.44 5.05 3.83
CA LYS A 13 -1.65 3.93 4.36
C LYS A 13 -0.32 3.74 3.63
N ILE A 14 -0.28 3.90 2.30
CA ILE A 14 0.97 3.86 1.53
C ILE A 14 1.94 4.94 2.01
N ASN A 15 1.44 6.15 2.27
CA ASN A 15 2.28 7.22 2.82
C ASN A 15 2.79 6.92 4.23
N GLU A 16 1.98 6.27 5.06
CA GLU A 16 2.37 5.84 6.41
C GLU A 16 3.42 4.72 6.37
N TRP A 17 3.20 3.71 5.54
CA TRP A 17 4.19 2.67 5.26
C TRP A 17 5.52 3.25 4.79
N TYR A 18 5.46 4.25 3.90
CA TYR A 18 6.66 4.95 3.44
C TYR A 18 7.39 5.69 4.58
N LYS A 19 6.68 6.17 5.62
CA LYS A 19 7.33 6.72 6.83
C LYS A 19 8.08 5.63 7.60
N TYR A 20 7.47 4.46 7.83
CA TYR A 20 8.13 3.35 8.53
C TYR A 20 9.38 2.85 7.80
N ILE A 21 9.33 2.77 6.47
CA ILE A 21 10.52 2.48 5.65
C ILE A 21 11.64 3.51 5.90
N ARG A 22 11.32 4.81 5.86
CA ARG A 22 12.33 5.86 6.10
C ARG A 22 12.91 5.85 7.50
N MET A 23 12.21 5.25 8.47
CA MET A 23 12.65 5.11 9.85
C MET A 23 13.38 3.78 10.10
N PHE A 24 13.56 2.93 9.09
CA PHE A 24 14.08 1.56 9.24
C PHE A 24 13.29 0.72 10.24
N ALA A 25 12.01 1.03 10.44
CA ALA A 25 11.09 0.27 11.27
C ALA A 25 10.60 -0.96 10.49
N VAL A 26 11.52 -1.89 10.20
CA VAL A 26 11.27 -3.04 9.32
C VAL A 26 10.05 -3.86 9.75
N PRO A 27 9.90 -4.27 11.04
CA PRO A 27 8.74 -5.06 11.46
C PRO A 27 7.41 -4.35 11.22
N ASP A 28 7.32 -3.07 11.60
CA ASP A 28 6.10 -2.27 11.42
C ASP A 28 5.80 -2.04 9.93
N SER A 29 6.84 -1.84 9.12
CA SER A 29 6.70 -1.66 7.68
C SER A 29 6.21 -2.92 6.97
N GLU A 30 6.62 -4.12 7.38
CA GLU A 30 6.16 -5.38 6.78
C GLU A 30 4.71 -5.69 7.16
N ILE A 31 4.29 -5.38 8.39
CA ILE A 31 2.88 -5.52 8.81
C ILE A 31 2.01 -4.60 7.96
N LEU A 32 2.36 -3.31 7.90
CA LEU A 32 1.55 -2.33 7.17
C LEU A 32 1.56 -2.59 5.66
N LYS A 33 2.64 -3.19 5.13
CA LYS A 33 2.71 -3.64 3.73
C LYS A 33 1.65 -4.68 3.42
N ALA A 34 1.55 -5.73 4.24
CA ALA A 34 0.57 -6.80 4.04
C ALA A 34 -0.87 -6.26 4.11
N GLU A 35 -1.14 -5.30 5.00
CA GLU A 35 -2.44 -4.64 5.04
C GLU A 35 -2.74 -3.86 3.77
N VAL A 36 -1.80 -3.05 3.28
CA VAL A 36 -1.98 -2.25 2.05
C VAL A 36 -2.20 -3.15 0.83
N GLU A 37 -1.45 -4.24 0.70
CA GLU A 37 -1.62 -5.20 -0.40
C GLU A 37 -3.01 -5.82 -0.43
N GLU A 38 -3.61 -6.07 0.75
CA GLU A 38 -4.97 -6.60 0.84
C GLU A 38 -6.02 -5.51 0.59
N GLU A 39 -5.83 -4.30 1.11
CA GLU A 39 -6.75 -3.18 0.87
C GLU A 39 -6.79 -2.77 -0.61
N ILE A 40 -5.67 -2.84 -1.34
CA ILE A 40 -5.62 -2.59 -2.79
C ILE A 40 -6.51 -3.58 -3.56
N LYS A 41 -6.57 -4.86 -3.15
CA LYS A 41 -7.42 -5.88 -3.80
C LYS A 41 -8.91 -5.68 -3.55
N GLN A 42 -9.25 -5.03 -2.44
CA GLN A 42 -10.64 -4.81 -1.97
C GLN A 42 -11.16 -3.39 -2.28
N MET A 43 -10.42 -2.63 -3.10
CA MET A 43 -10.68 -1.22 -3.37
C MET A 43 -11.85 -1.00 -4.36
N GLU A 44 -12.73 -0.03 -4.08
CA GLU A 44 -13.86 0.38 -4.93
C GLU A 44 -13.41 1.33 -6.05
N GLU A 45 -12.59 0.83 -6.98
CA GLU A 45 -12.05 1.67 -8.04
C GLU A 45 -11.94 0.90 -9.35
N ASP A 46 -11.70 1.63 -10.43
CA ASP A 46 -11.35 1.03 -11.72
C ASP A 46 -10.11 0.14 -11.59
N GLN A 47 -10.11 -0.99 -12.30
CA GLN A 47 -8.97 -1.91 -12.37
C GLN A 47 -7.67 -1.19 -12.78
N ASP A 48 -7.75 -0.19 -13.66
CA ASP A 48 -6.57 0.58 -14.07
C ASP A 48 -5.97 1.38 -12.90
N ILE A 49 -6.81 1.91 -12.00
CA ILE A 49 -6.38 2.63 -10.80
C ILE A 49 -5.74 1.67 -9.79
N ILE A 50 -6.36 0.50 -9.59
CA ILE A 50 -5.82 -0.55 -8.72
C ILE A 50 -4.42 -0.99 -9.20
N ILE A 51 -4.27 -1.21 -10.51
CA ILE A 51 -2.99 -1.59 -11.13
C ILE A 51 -1.93 -0.49 -10.93
N LEU A 52 -2.30 0.78 -11.13
CA LEU A 52 -1.39 1.91 -10.93
C LEU A 52 -0.87 1.97 -9.48
N PHE A 53 -1.76 1.85 -8.50
CA PHE A 53 -1.37 1.83 -7.09
C PHE A 53 -0.47 0.64 -6.75
N SER A 54 -0.81 -0.55 -7.21
CA SER A 54 -0.01 -1.77 -7.00
C SER A 54 1.41 -1.62 -7.56
N ASN A 55 1.54 -1.05 -8.77
CA ASN A 55 2.84 -0.82 -9.41
C ASN A 55 3.70 0.19 -8.64
N VAL A 56 3.12 1.33 -8.27
CA VAL A 56 3.83 2.39 -7.51
C VAL A 56 4.28 1.86 -6.15
N PHE A 57 3.41 1.10 -5.48
CA PHE A 57 3.71 0.50 -4.19
C PHE A 57 4.84 -0.53 -4.27
N SER A 58 4.73 -1.47 -5.21
CA SER A 58 5.73 -2.53 -5.42
C SER A 58 7.10 -1.96 -5.84
N SER A 59 7.12 -0.93 -6.69
CA SER A 59 8.35 -0.23 -7.07
C SER A 59 9.03 0.43 -5.86
N SER A 60 8.23 1.03 -4.97
CA SER A 60 8.74 1.68 -3.76
C SER A 60 9.29 0.67 -2.74
N ALA A 61 8.73 -0.54 -2.69
CA ALA A 61 9.19 -1.63 -1.81
C ALA A 61 10.55 -2.17 -2.27
N ASN A 62 10.71 -2.37 -3.58
CA ASN A 62 11.92 -2.98 -4.15
C ASN A 62 13.10 -2.01 -4.22
N ALA A 63 12.87 -0.70 -4.21
CA ALA A 63 13.94 0.30 -4.34
C ALA A 63 14.85 0.45 -3.11
N ARG A 64 14.58 -0.23 -1.98
CA ARG A 64 15.27 0.04 -0.70
C ARG A 64 15.61 -1.17 0.16
N LEU A 65 15.36 -2.40 -0.30
CA LEU A 65 15.97 -3.57 0.34
C LEU A 65 17.40 -3.73 -0.22
N PRO A 66 18.45 -3.61 0.60
CA PRO A 66 19.82 -3.85 0.17
C PRO A 66 20.06 -5.32 -0.23
#